data_AF-A0A2N0KVD2-F1
#
_entry.id   AF-A0A2N0KVD2-F1
#
_cell.length_a   1.000
_cell.length_b   1.000
_cell.length_c   1.000
_cell.angle_alpha   90.00
_cell.angle_beta   90.00
_cell.angle_gamma   90.00
#
_symmetry.space_group_name_H-M   'P 1'
#
loop_
_entity.id
_entity.type
_entity.pdbx_description
1 polymer ?
#
loop_
_entity_poly.entity_id
_entity_poly.type
_entity_poly.pdbx_seq_one_letter_code
_entity_poly.pdbx_strand_id
1 'polypeptide(L)'
;GPGAARAAIAGLDPNTLADRGVIIAGDPDSCAKAIQMYEDIGVDQVMMIIQTETIPHEKVMSSIELFGKEVFPRFRAAEKAKAEVTGD
;
A
#
# COMPACT_ATOMS: atom_id res chain seq x y z
N GLY A 1 -8.13 -13.28 13.67
CA GLY A 1 -8.60 -14.00 12.47
C GLY A 1 -9.39 -13.07 11.57
N PRO A 2 -9.63 -13.44 10.30
CA PRO A 2 -10.27 -12.55 9.31
C PRO A 2 -11.64 -12.00 9.76
N GLY A 3 -12.39 -12.74 10.59
CA GLY A 3 -13.65 -12.25 11.17
C GLY A 3 -13.51 -11.05 12.13
N ALA A 4 -12.42 -10.98 12.90
CA ALA A 4 -12.18 -9.87 13.83
C ALA A 4 -11.77 -8.58 13.08
N ALA A 5 -10.95 -8.72 12.04
CA ALA A 5 -10.60 -7.59 11.17
C ALA A 5 -11.85 -7.03 10.47
N ARG A 6 -12.70 -7.92 9.92
CA ARG A 6 -13.97 -7.54 9.29
C ARG A 6 -14.92 -6.83 10.25
N ALA A 7 -15.04 -7.30 11.48
CA ALA A 7 -15.87 -6.67 12.50
C ALA A 7 -15.36 -5.29 12.92
N ALA A 8 -14.03 -5.11 13.03
CA ALA A 8 -13.42 -3.85 13.43
C ALA A 8 -13.63 -2.70 12.42
N ILE A 9 -13.82 -3.04 11.15
CA ILE A 9 -14.06 -2.06 10.06
C ILE A 9 -15.51 -2.02 9.59
N ALA A 10 -16.38 -2.87 10.16
CA ALA A 10 -17.77 -2.95 9.78
C ALA A 10 -18.49 -1.62 10.08
N GLY A 11 -18.88 -0.91 9.03
CA GLY A 11 -19.56 0.39 9.13
C GLY A 11 -18.72 1.59 8.66
N LEU A 12 -17.44 1.38 8.30
CA LEU A 12 -16.64 2.38 7.61
C LEU A 12 -16.81 2.21 6.09
N ASP A 13 -16.95 3.32 5.38
CA ASP A 13 -16.96 3.31 3.92
C ASP A 13 -15.53 3.13 3.36
N PRO A 14 -15.38 2.70 2.10
CA PRO A 14 -14.06 2.43 1.51
C PRO A 14 -13.11 3.62 1.50
N ASN A 15 -13.61 4.86 1.35
CA ASN A 15 -12.75 6.04 1.33
C ASN A 15 -12.21 6.32 2.73
N THR A 16 -13.06 6.23 3.75
CA THR A 16 -12.60 6.34 5.15
C THR A 16 -11.54 5.29 5.50
N LEU A 17 -11.65 4.07 4.96
CA LEU A 17 -10.64 3.03 5.15
C LEU A 17 -9.32 3.37 4.46
N ALA A 18 -9.36 3.90 3.23
CA ALA A 18 -8.18 4.33 2.51
C ALA A 18 -7.50 5.54 3.16
N ASP A 19 -8.27 6.56 3.55
CA ASP A 19 -7.78 7.78 4.18
C ASP A 19 -7.05 7.52 5.50
N ARG A 20 -7.48 6.49 6.23
CA ARG A 20 -6.87 6.08 7.51
C ARG A 20 -5.72 5.09 7.35
N GLY A 21 -5.36 4.72 6.12
CA GLY A 21 -4.34 3.70 5.87
C GLY A 21 -4.75 2.33 6.43
N VAL A 22 -6.04 2.00 6.45
CA VAL A 22 -6.51 0.65 6.79
C VAL A 22 -6.45 -0.26 5.57
N ILE A 23 -6.71 0.30 4.40
CA ILE A 23 -6.51 -0.34 3.10
C ILE A 23 -5.66 0.56 2.20
N ILE A 24 -4.94 -0.04 1.26
CA ILE A 24 -4.22 0.67 0.21
C ILE A 24 -5.01 0.48 -1.08
N ALA A 25 -5.74 1.49 -1.51
CA ALA A 25 -6.62 1.42 -2.67
C ALA A 25 -6.79 2.80 -3.32
N GLY A 26 -7.08 2.81 -4.63
CA GLY A 26 -7.26 4.02 -5.43
C GLY A 26 -6.39 4.01 -6.69
N ASP A 27 -6.02 5.21 -7.14
CA ASP A 27 -5.02 5.39 -8.20
C ASP A 27 -3.58 5.24 -7.66
N PRO A 28 -2.55 5.21 -8.53
CA PRO A 28 -1.17 5.07 -8.09
C PRO A 28 -0.69 6.16 -7.12
N ASP A 29 -1.21 7.39 -7.24
CA ASP A 29 -0.84 8.50 -6.34
C ASP A 29 -1.39 8.28 -4.93
N SER A 30 -2.63 7.81 -4.83
CA SER A 30 -3.29 7.44 -3.57
C SER A 30 -2.56 6.29 -2.89
N CYS A 31 -2.17 5.26 -3.66
CA CYS A 31 -1.40 4.12 -3.15
C CYS A 31 -0.01 4.55 -2.65
N ALA A 32 0.68 5.44 -3.38
CA ALA A 32 1.96 5.99 -2.94
C ALA A 32 1.80 6.81 -1.66
N LYS A 33 0.79 7.69 -1.57
CA LYS A 33 0.52 8.44 -0.34
C LYS A 33 0.28 7.51 0.85
N ALA A 34 -0.44 6.40 0.65
CA ALA A 34 -0.67 5.43 1.71
C ALA A 34 0.62 4.76 2.19
N ILE A 35 1.52 4.38 1.28
CA ILE A 35 2.85 3.85 1.66
C ILE A 35 3.68 4.91 2.38
N GLN A 36 3.67 6.15 1.91
CA GLN A 36 4.39 7.26 2.54
C GLN A 36 3.95 7.45 3.99
N MET A 37 2.64 7.35 4.28
CA MET A 37 2.15 7.44 5.66
C MET A 37 2.77 6.38 6.58
N TYR A 38 3.02 5.16 6.08
CA TYR A 38 3.71 4.13 6.85
C TYR A 38 5.20 4.43 6.99
N GLU A 39 5.86 4.89 5.93
CA GLU A 39 7.28 5.27 5.96
C GLU A 39 7.53 6.44 6.94
N ASP A 40 6.63 7.42 6.98
CA ASP A 40 6.70 8.60 7.85
C ASP A 40 6.67 8.23 9.35
N ILE A 41 6.05 7.10 9.70
CA ILE A 41 6.04 6.56 11.07
C ILE A 41 7.16 5.54 11.33
N GLY A 42 8.08 5.36 10.38
CA GLY A 42 9.27 4.51 10.50
C GLY A 42 9.06 3.05 10.10
N VAL A 43 7.98 2.71 9.38
CA VAL A 43 7.83 1.37 8.80
C VAL A 43 8.79 1.22 7.62
N ASP A 44 9.59 0.16 7.63
CA ASP A 44 10.55 -0.17 6.57
C ASP A 44 10.02 -1.22 5.58
N GLN A 45 8.98 -1.97 5.94
CA GLN A 45 8.38 -3.00 5.11
C GLN A 45 6.85 -3.01 5.19
N VAL A 46 6.23 -3.00 4.00
CA VAL A 46 4.77 -3.15 3.84
C VAL A 46 4.48 -4.47 3.12
N MET A 47 3.81 -5.38 3.82
CA MET A 47 3.32 -6.63 3.23
C MET A 47 1.83 -6.53 2.92
N MET A 48 1.47 -6.73 1.66
CA MET A 48 0.10 -6.53 1.17
C MET A 48 -0.56 -7.87 0.82
N ILE A 49 -1.82 -8.02 1.23
CA ILE A 49 -2.72 -9.06 0.72
C ILE A 49 -3.51 -8.43 -0.44
N ILE A 50 -3.12 -8.75 -1.68
CA ILE A 50 -3.74 -8.14 -2.88
C ILE A 50 -4.88 -9.01 -3.43
N GLN A 51 -4.75 -10.34 -3.36
CA GLN A 51 -5.84 -11.24 -3.76
C GLN A 51 -6.80 -11.44 -2.60
N THR A 52 -7.86 -10.64 -2.57
CA THR A 52 -8.91 -10.74 -1.56
C THR A 52 -10.16 -11.42 -2.13
N GLU A 53 -10.63 -12.48 -1.47
CA GLU A 53 -11.89 -13.16 -1.75
C GLU A 53 -12.11 -13.55 -3.23
N THR A 54 -13.13 -12.98 -3.88
CA THR A 54 -13.62 -13.34 -5.21
C THR A 54 -13.06 -12.45 -6.33
N ILE A 55 -11.98 -11.70 -6.08
CA ILE A 55 -11.36 -10.88 -7.13
C ILE A 55 -10.74 -11.81 -8.19
N PRO A 56 -11.12 -11.68 -9.48
CA PRO A 56 -10.54 -12.47 -10.56
C PRO A 56 -9.02 -12.33 -10.62
N HIS A 57 -8.32 -13.44 -10.82
CA HIS A 57 -6.85 -13.47 -10.82
C HIS A 57 -6.23 -12.48 -11.80
N GLU A 58 -6.80 -12.32 -13.00
CA GLU A 58 -6.30 -11.35 -13.99
C GLU A 58 -6.30 -9.92 -13.46
N LYS A 59 -7.34 -9.52 -12.71
CA LYS A 59 -7.40 -8.19 -12.10
C LYS A 59 -6.35 -8.02 -11.00
N VAL A 60 -6.10 -9.06 -10.22
CA VAL A 60 -5.00 -9.08 -9.22
C VAL A 60 -3.67 -8.86 -9.92
N MET A 61 -3.40 -9.60 -11.00
CA MET A 61 -2.15 -9.47 -11.76
C MET A 61 -1.99 -8.09 -12.39
N SER A 62 -3.06 -7.52 -12.98
CA SER A 62 -3.03 -6.14 -13.49
C SER A 62 -2.74 -5.11 -12.39
N SER A 63 -3.30 -5.30 -11.20
CA SER A 63 -3.02 -4.42 -10.06
C SER A 63 -1.56 -4.51 -9.60
N ILE A 64 -1.00 -5.73 -9.54
CA ILE A 64 0.42 -5.95 -9.20
C ILE A 64 1.32 -5.28 -10.23
N GLU A 65 1.02 -5.45 -11.52
CA GLU A 65 1.80 -4.84 -12.61
C GLU A 65 1.77 -3.30 -12.54
N LEU A 66 0.57 -2.72 -12.35
CA LEU A 66 0.42 -1.27 -12.23
C LEU A 66 1.18 -0.73 -11.00
N PHE A 67 1.09 -1.43 -9.87
CA PHE A 67 1.79 -1.04 -8.65
C PHE A 67 3.31 -1.06 -8.83
N GLY A 68 3.83 -2.11 -9.49
CA GLY A 68 5.25 -2.24 -9.78
C GLY A 68 5.77 -1.16 -10.74
N LYS A 69 4.97 -0.73 -11.71
CA LYS A 69 5.34 0.31 -12.69
C LYS A 69 5.24 1.72 -12.13
N GLU A 70 4.18 2.02 -11.38
CA GLU A 70 3.83 3.40 -11.03
C GLU A 70 4.16 3.78 -9.59
N VAL A 71 4.18 2.80 -8.66
CA VAL A 71 4.31 3.08 -7.21
C VAL A 71 5.72 2.79 -6.72
N PHE A 72 6.27 1.59 -6.98
CA PHE A 72 7.61 1.21 -6.51
C PHE A 72 8.75 2.16 -6.90
N PRO A 73 8.80 2.74 -8.12
CA PRO A 73 9.89 3.64 -8.49
C PRO A 73 10.00 4.87 -7.58
N ARG A 74 8.89 5.33 -6.99
CA ARG A 74 8.83 6.51 -6.13
C ARG A 74 9.62 6.30 -4.82
N PHE A 75 9.57 5.09 -4.27
CA PHE A 75 10.24 4.75 -3.01
C PHE A 75 11.66 4.23 -3.20
N ARG A 76 11.96 3.58 -4.33
CA ARG A 76 13.32 3.13 -4.64
C ARG A 76 14.31 4.29 -4.88
N ALA A 77 13.82 5.40 -5.43
CA ALA A 77 14.61 6.62 -5.54
C ALA A 77 14.94 7.22 -4.16
N ALA A 78 13.96 7.21 -3.25
CA ALA A 78 14.14 7.64 -1.87
C ALA A 78 15.12 6.73 -1.09
N GLU A 79 15.04 5.41 -1.26
CA GLU A 79 16.00 4.48 -0.67
C GLU A 79 17.43 4.72 -1.17
N LYS A 80 17.62 4.92 -2.48
CA LYS A 80 18.93 5.29 -3.03
C LYS A 80 19.46 6.59 -2.44
N ALA A 81 18.63 7.63 -2.33
CA ALA A 81 19.02 8.90 -1.74
C ALA A 81 19.39 8.77 -0.25
N LYS A 82 18.65 7.95 0.52
CA LYS A 82 18.97 7.67 1.94
C LYS A 82 20.27 6.86 2.10
N ALA A 83 20.55 5.93 1.19
CA ALA A 83 21.77 5.14 1.19
C ALA A 83 23.02 5.99 0.85
N GLU A 84 22.89 6.99 -0.01
CA GLU A 84 24.00 7.91 -0.37
C GLU A 84 24.35 8.90 0.75
N VAL A 85 23.39 9.28 1.60
CA VAL A 85 23.61 10.21 2.74
C VAL A 85 24.23 9.53 3.96
N THR A 86 24.09 8.21 4.11
CA THR A 86 24.60 7.45 5.27
C THR A 86 26.03 6.93 5.06
N GLY A 87 26.69 7.35 3.98
CA GLY A 87 28.02 6.88 3.55
C GLY A 87 29.19 7.83 3.86
N ASP A 88 29.07 8.70 4.87
CA ASP A 88 30.14 9.49 5.50
C ASP A 88 30.29 9.08 6.98
#